data_AF-A0A661ZNM3-F1
#
_entry.id   AF-A0A661ZNM3-F1
#
_cell.length_a   1.000
_cell.length_b   1.000
_cell.length_c   1.000
_cell.angle_alpha   90.00
_cell.angle_beta   90.00
_cell.angle_gamma   90.00
#
_symmetry.space_group_name_H-M   'P 1'
#
loop_
_entity.id
_entity.type
_entity.pdbx_description
1 polymer ?
#
loop_
_entity_poly.entity_id
_entity_poly.type
_entity_poly.pdbx_seq_one_letter_code
_entity_poly.pdbx_strand_id
1 'polypeptide(L)' 'MKKAINSLFVVGLFLALPFFLPAQTPPHPNGGGAPGGGNTPVGGGAPIGGGLIIFMIMGVSYGAKKVYNFRGDNED' A
#
# COMPACT_ATOMS: atom_id res chain seq x y z
N MET A 1 28.79 -12.66 -3.42
CA MET A 1 27.44 -13.05 -3.86
C MET A 1 26.56 -13.59 -2.74
N LYS A 2 27.01 -14.53 -1.89
CA LYS A 2 26.21 -15.06 -0.78
C LYS A 2 25.76 -14.00 0.25
N LYS A 3 26.64 -13.03 0.55
CA LYS A 3 26.31 -11.90 1.44
C LYS A 3 25.29 -10.92 0.85
N ALA A 4 25.30 -10.71 -0.47
CA ALA A 4 24.33 -9.84 -1.16
C ALA A 4 22.95 -10.50 -1.26
N ILE A 5 22.90 -11.81 -1.51
CA ILE A 5 21.66 -12.60 -1.53
C ILE A 5 21.03 -12.68 -0.14
N ASN A 6 21.82 -12.94 0.92
CA ASN A 6 21.29 -12.90 2.28
C ASN A 6 20.79 -11.50 2.67
N SER A 7 21.48 -10.45 2.23
CA SER A 7 21.03 -9.08 2.47
C SER A 7 19.69 -8.78 1.77
N LEU A 8 19.53 -9.17 0.50
CA LEU A 8 18.27 -9.00 -0.24
C LEU A 8 17.11 -9.76 0.38
N PHE A 9 17.38 -10.97 0.89
CA PHE A 9 16.37 -11.81 1.53
C PHE A 9 15.87 -11.19 2.85
N VAL A 10 16.79 -10.64 3.66
CA VAL A 10 16.42 -9.94 4.90
C VAL A 10 15.59 -8.68 4.59
N VAL A 11 15.97 -7.90 3.57
CA VAL A 11 15.21 -6.71 3.18
C VAL A 11 13.82 -7.07 2.65
N GLY A 12 13.71 -8.11 1.82
CA GLY A 12 12.42 -8.60 1.33
C GLY A 12 11.51 -9.11 2.45
N LEU A 13 12.09 -9.75 3.48
CA LEU A 13 11.35 -10.20 4.65
C LEU A 13 10.79 -9.01 5.44
N PHE A 14 11.59 -7.97 5.68
CA PHE A 14 11.12 -6.77 6.40
C PHE A 14 10.07 -5.96 5.63
N LEU A 15 10.09 -5.97 4.30
CA LEU A 15 9.06 -5.34 3.47
C LEU A 15 7.74 -6.13 3.43
N ALA A 16 7.81 -7.44 3.70
CA ALA A 16 6.63 -8.29 3.78
C ALA A 16 5.93 -8.23 5.16
N LEU A 17 6.67 -7.92 6.23
CA LEU A 17 6.13 -7.89 7.60
C LEU A 17 4.90 -6.97 7.81
N PRO A 18 4.80 -5.77 7.22
CA PRO A 18 3.61 -4.90 7.35
C PRO A 18 2.33 -5.51 6.77
N PHE A 19 2.43 -6.52 5.90
CA PHE A 19 1.26 -7.24 5.37
C PHE A 19 0.72 -8.30 6.34
N PHE A 20 1.54 -8.78 7.27
CA PHE A 20 1.17 -9.84 8.21
C PHE A 20 0.88 -9.33 9.63
N LEU A 21 1.15 -8.06 9.90
CA LEU A 21 0.85 -7.40 11.18
C LEU A 21 -0.19 -6.30 10.97
N PRO A 22 -1.50 -6.64 10.88
CA PRO A 22 -2.54 -5.63 10.79
C PRO A 22 -2.55 -4.81 12.09
N ALA A 23 -2.67 -3.49 11.95
CA ALA A 23 -2.82 -2.61 13.11
C ALA A 23 -4.10 -2.99 13.86
N GLN A 24 -3.99 -3.16 15.17
CA GLN A 24 -5.16 -3.43 16.01
C GLN A 24 -6.10 -2.24 15.97
N THR A 25 -7.40 -2.50 15.73
CA THR A 25 -8.41 -1.46 15.86
C THR A 25 -8.46 -0.98 17.30
N PRO A 26 -8.51 0.34 17.54
CA PRO A 26 -8.59 0.86 18.89
C PRO A 26 -9.79 0.23 19.63
N PRO A 27 -9.66 -0.04 20.95
CA PRO A 27 -10.77 -0.58 21.72
C PRO A 27 -11.99 0.34 21.57
N HIS A 28 -13.17 -0.24 21.36
CA HIS A 28 -14.41 0.53 21.30
C HIS A 28 -14.55 1.35 22.59
N PRO A 29 -14.96 2.63 22.54
CA PRO A 29 -14.87 3.54 23.69
C PRO A 29 -15.78 3.20 24.88
N ASN A 30 -16.49 2.07 24.88
CA ASN A 30 -17.18 1.52 26.05
C ASN A 30 -17.24 0.01 25.90
N GLY A 31 -16.80 -0.73 26.92
CA GLY A 31 -16.48 -2.17 26.90
C GLY A 31 -17.64 -3.14 26.66
N GLY A 32 -18.25 -3.11 25.48
CA GLY A 32 -19.26 -4.05 25.03
C GLY A 32 -20.51 -3.34 24.52
N GLY A 33 -20.83 -3.54 23.24
CA GLY A 33 -22.02 -3.01 22.59
C GLY A 33 -21.70 -2.28 21.29
N ALA A 34 -22.38 -2.69 20.21
CA ALA A 34 -22.25 -2.15 18.86
C ALA A 34 -22.43 -0.61 18.78
N PRO A 35 -22.01 0.06 17.70
CA PRO A 35 -21.94 1.50 17.65
C PRO A 35 -23.34 2.13 17.67
N GLY A 36 -23.67 2.78 18.77
CA GLY A 36 -24.80 3.70 18.84
C GLY A 36 -24.52 4.91 17.95
N GLY A 37 -25.50 5.25 17.11
CA GLY A 37 -25.41 6.28 16.08
C GLY A 37 -24.83 7.60 16.60
N GLY A 38 -23.63 7.94 16.12
CA GLY A 38 -22.97 9.20 16.46
C GLY A 38 -21.50 9.17 16.04
N ASN A 39 -21.25 9.37 14.73
CA ASN A 39 -19.99 9.77 14.10
C ASN A 39 -18.70 9.56 14.90
N THR A 40 -18.42 8.33 15.32
CA THR A 40 -17.08 7.96 15.76
C THR A 40 -16.49 7.17 14.60
N PRO A 41 -15.63 7.75 13.75
CA PRO A 41 -14.96 6.98 12.72
C PRO A 41 -14.10 5.92 13.40
N VAL A 42 -14.62 4.71 13.47
CA VAL A 42 -13.88 3.51 13.89
C VAL A 42 -12.93 3.14 12.75
N GLY A 43 -11.88 3.93 12.56
CA GLY A 43 -10.98 3.78 11.43
C GLY A 43 -9.78 4.71 11.52
N GLY A 44 -8.64 4.16 11.93
CA GLY A 44 -7.37 4.89 12.01
C GLY A 44 -6.12 4.01 11.89
N GLY A 45 -6.27 2.73 11.53
CA GLY A 45 -5.16 1.77 11.51
C GLY A 45 -4.65 1.36 10.13
N ALA A 46 -5.38 1.68 9.05
CA ALA A 46 -4.98 1.25 7.70
C ALA A 46 -4.14 2.35 7.01
N PRO A 47 -2.94 2.02 6.50
CA PRO A 47 -2.04 3.01 5.90
C PRO A 47 -2.49 3.37 4.48
N ILE A 48 -3.60 4.10 4.37
CA ILE A 48 -4.22 4.50 3.09
C ILE A 48 -3.28 5.39 2.26
N GLY A 49 -2.43 6.19 2.90
CA GLY A 49 -1.45 7.05 2.21
C GLY A 49 -0.37 6.28 1.43
N GLY A 50 0.08 5.12 1.95
CA GLY A 50 1.12 4.33 1.30
C GLY A 50 0.64 3.65 0.01
N GLY A 51 -0.60 3.13 0.02
CA GLY A 51 -1.21 2.52 -1.16
C GLY A 51 -1.48 3.51 -2.29
N LEU A 52 -1.91 4.72 -1.95
CA LEU A 52 -2.20 5.77 -2.94
C LEU A 52 -0.97 6.22 -3.72
N ILE A 53 0.18 6.34 -3.07
CA ILE A 53 1.43 6.74 -3.74
C ILE A 53 1.91 5.63 -4.68
N ILE A 54 1.79 4.36 -4.28
CA ILE A 54 2.10 3.21 -5.14
C ILE A 54 1.20 3.20 -6.37
N PHE A 55 -0.10 3.46 -6.20
CA PHE A 55 -1.03 3.57 -7.33
C PHE A 55 -0.71 4.75 -8.25
N MET A 56 -0.26 5.89 -7.72
CA MET A 56 0.18 7.00 -8.57
C MET A 56 1.42 6.64 -9.39
N ILE A 57 2.42 6.02 -8.78
CA ILE A 57 3.64 5.62 -9.49
C ILE A 57 3.33 4.61 -10.59
N MET A 58 2.44 3.65 -10.33
CA MET A 58 1.98 2.68 -11.33
C MET A 58 1.15 3.34 -12.45
N GLY A 59 0.29 4.28 -12.09
CA GLY A 59 -0.49 5.04 -13.07
C GLY A 59 0.39 5.88 -13.99
N VAL A 60 1.36 6.61 -13.43
CA VAL A 60 2.29 7.44 -14.21
C VAL A 60 3.20 6.58 -15.09
N SER A 61 3.73 5.48 -14.57
CA SER A 61 4.58 4.58 -15.36
C SER A 61 3.82 3.92 -16.52
N TYR A 62 2.57 3.50 -16.33
CA TYR A 62 1.73 2.98 -17.42
C TYR A 62 1.33 4.08 -18.42
N GLY A 63 0.95 5.27 -17.91
CA GLY A 63 0.62 6.43 -18.73
C GLY A 63 1.78 6.83 -19.64
N ALA A 64 2.99 6.91 -19.09
CA ALA A 64 4.20 7.21 -19.85
C ALA A 64 4.46 6.17 -20.95
N LYS A 65 4.30 4.86 -20.63
CA LYS A 65 4.46 3.78 -21.62
C LYS A 65 3.43 3.87 -22.76
N LYS A 66 2.18 4.22 -22.44
CA LYS A 66 1.11 4.32 -23.45
C LYS A 66 1.31 5.51 -24.39
N VAL A 67 1.73 6.66 -23.86
CA VAL A 67 2.07 7.83 -24.68
C VAL A 67 3.28 7.55 -25.57
N TYR A 68 4.28 6.84 -25.05
CA TYR A 68 5.44 6.43 -25.84
C TYR A 68 5.05 5.51 -27.01
N ASN A 69 4.21 4.50 -26.77
CA ASN A 69 3.75 3.58 -27.82
C ASN A 69 2.84 4.26 -28.85
N PHE A 70 1.95 5.17 -28.43
CA PHE A 70 1.16 5.95 -29.36
C PHE A 70 2.02 6.85 -30.25
N ARG A 71 3.16 7.33 -29.75
CA ARG A 71 4.09 8.10 -30.59
C ARG A 71 4.83 7.20 -31.57
N GLY A 72 5.27 6.02 -31.10
CA GLY A 72 5.87 4.99 -31.95
C GLY A 72 4.96 4.48 -33.08
N ASP A 73 3.67 4.25 -32.80
CA ASP A 73 2.68 3.79 -33.81
C ASP A 73 2.37 4.85 -34.90
N ASN A 74 2.76 6.13 -34.70
CA ASN A 74 2.59 7.20 -35.70
C ASN A 74 3.90 7.49 -36.47
N GLU A 75 4.99 6.83 -36.13
CA GLU A 75 6.29 6.91 -36.82
C GLU A 75 6.55 5.72 -37.75
N ASP A 76 5.51 4.89 -37.97
CA ASP A 76 5.37 3.86 -39.01
C ASP A 76 4.32 4.29 -40.06
#